data_AF-A0A7D5GYL8-F1
#
_entry.id   AF-A0A7D5GYL8-F1
#
_cell.length_a   1.000
_cell.length_b   1.000
_cell.length_c   1.000
_cell.angle_alpha   90.00
_cell.angle_beta   90.00
_cell.angle_gamma   90.00
#
_symmetry.space_group_name_H-M   'P 1'
#
loop_
_entity.id
_entity.type
_entity.pdbx_description
1 polymer ?
#
loop_
_entity_poly.entity_id
_entity_poly.type
_entity_poly.pdbx_seq_one_letter_code
_entity_poly.pdbx_strand_id
1 'polypeptide(L)'
;MLQERLDLLKLAKPVRNQIDDLVRALNAASTRADLEREAEMQIALIGELESGRKVKPADVETLYIIFDDAVQARLQELPTAPRP
;
A
#
# COMPACT_ATOMS: atom_id res chain seq x y z
N MET A 1 -5.13 -5.25 11.28
CA MET A 1 -3.78 -4.99 10.72
C MET A 1 -3.82 -5.04 9.20
N LEU A 2 -2.98 -4.26 8.52
CA LEU A 2 -2.84 -4.21 7.04
C LEU A 2 -2.74 -5.60 6.39
N GLN A 3 -1.90 -6.47 6.94
CA GLN A 3 -1.69 -7.83 6.43
C GLN A 3 -2.94 -8.72 6.52
N GLU A 4 -3.75 -8.58 7.56
CA GLU A 4 -4.99 -9.34 7.71
C GLU A 4 -6.00 -8.97 6.62
N ARG A 5 -6.10 -7.67 6.30
CA ARG A 5 -6.97 -7.17 5.21
C ARG A 5 -6.50 -7.70 3.85
N LEU A 6 -5.19 -7.79 3.64
CA LEU A 6 -4.61 -8.38 2.43
C LEU A 6 -4.87 -9.89 2.33
N ASP A 7 -4.86 -10.63 3.45
CA ASP A 7 -5.14 -12.06 3.49
C ASP A 7 -6.54 -12.43 3.01
N LEU A 8 -7.51 -11.58 3.34
CA LEU A 8 -8.91 -11.75 2.92
C LEU A 8 -9.08 -11.70 1.40
N LEU A 9 -8.21 -10.98 0.68
CA LEU A 9 -8.25 -10.86 -0.77
C LEU A 9 -7.80 -12.12 -1.51
N LYS A 10 -7.18 -13.10 -0.81
CA LYS A 10 -6.71 -14.37 -1.39
C LYS A 10 -5.97 -14.19 -2.73
N LEU A 11 -5.12 -13.16 -2.80
CA LEU A 11 -4.39 -12.79 -4.00
C LEU A 11 -3.47 -13.93 -4.45
N ALA A 12 -3.23 -14.02 -5.75
CA ALA A 12 -2.26 -14.97 -6.29
C ALA A 12 -0.87 -14.71 -5.67
N LYS A 13 -0.14 -15.78 -5.35
CA LYS A 13 1.20 -15.71 -4.73
C LYS A 13 2.16 -14.68 -5.35
N PRO A 14 2.32 -14.57 -6.69
CA PRO A 14 3.19 -13.54 -7.27
C PRO A 14 2.71 -12.11 -7.01
N VAL A 15 1.41 -11.87 -6.93
CA VAL A 15 0.84 -10.56 -6.57
C VAL A 15 1.07 -10.29 -5.09
N ARG A 16 0.80 -11.28 -4.24
CA ARG A 16 1.00 -11.18 -2.79
C ARG A 16 2.43 -10.83 -2.44
N ASN A 17 3.42 -11.47 -3.06
CA ASN A 17 4.83 -11.15 -2.84
C ASN A 17 5.16 -9.68 -3.16
N GLN A 18 4.70 -9.16 -4.31
CA GLN A 18 4.94 -7.76 -4.70
C GLN A 18 4.29 -6.78 -3.71
N ILE A 19 3.09 -7.10 -3.24
CA ILE A 19 2.39 -6.32 -2.22
C ILE A 19 3.12 -6.38 -0.88
N ASP A 20 3.59 -7.56 -0.45
CA ASP A 20 4.35 -7.71 0.80
C ASP A 20 5.67 -6.90 0.76
N ASP A 21 6.31 -6.80 -0.40
CA ASP A 21 7.48 -5.92 -0.61
C ASP A 21 7.11 -4.43 -0.44
N LEU A 22 6.02 -3.96 -1.06
CA LEU A 22 5.54 -2.59 -0.88
C LEU A 22 5.16 -2.29 0.58
N VAL A 23 4.52 -3.24 1.26
CA VAL A 23 4.21 -3.11 2.69
C VAL A 23 5.49 -3.00 3.50
N ARG A 24 6.52 -3.79 3.22
CA ARG A 24 7.81 -3.68 3.90
C ARG A 24 8.48 -2.33 3.66
N ALA A 25 8.48 -1.85 2.43
CA ALA A 25 9.06 -0.57 2.06
C ALA A 25 8.30 0.61 2.72
N LEU A 26 6.97 0.58 2.71
CA LEU A 26 6.14 1.52 3.45
C LEU A 26 6.44 1.50 4.96
N ASN A 27 6.65 0.32 5.54
CA ASN A 27 6.98 0.21 6.96
C ASN A 27 8.39 0.72 7.29
N ALA A 28 9.32 0.70 6.33
CA ALA A 28 10.68 1.19 6.46
C ALA A 28 10.83 2.70 6.18
N ALA A 29 9.86 3.29 5.47
CA ALA A 29 9.81 4.72 5.20
C ALA A 29 9.82 5.52 6.51
N SER A 30 10.76 6.46 6.61
CA SER A 30 11.01 7.26 7.82
C SER A 30 10.73 8.75 7.62
N THR A 31 10.43 9.17 6.40
CA THR A 31 10.09 10.56 6.07
C THR A 31 8.78 10.62 5.29
N ARG A 32 8.17 11.81 5.29
CA ARG A 32 6.97 12.07 4.49
C ARG A 32 7.23 11.85 2.99
N ALA A 33 8.39 12.30 2.50
CA ALA A 33 8.77 12.13 1.11
C ALA A 33 8.95 10.66 0.72
N ASP A 34 9.46 9.82 1.63
CA ASP A 34 9.53 8.38 1.40
C ASP A 34 8.12 7.79 1.31
N LEU A 35 7.21 8.13 2.23
CA LEU A 35 5.82 7.65 2.19
C LEU A 35 5.09 8.08 0.91
N GLU A 36 5.29 9.31 0.44
CA GLU A 36 4.71 9.80 -0.81
C GLU A 36 5.22 9.01 -2.02
N ARG A 37 6.54 8.72 -2.09
CA ARG A 37 7.10 7.86 -3.14
C ARG A 37 6.59 6.44 -3.08
N GLU A 38 6.48 5.87 -1.88
CA GLU A 38 5.90 4.53 -1.69
C GLU A 38 4.45 4.49 -2.15
N ALA A 39 3.67 5.53 -1.87
CA ALA A 39 2.28 5.63 -2.34
C ALA A 39 2.20 5.69 -3.87
N GLU A 40 3.07 6.47 -4.54
CA GLU A 40 3.14 6.50 -6.00
C GLU A 40 3.47 5.12 -6.59
N MET A 41 4.42 4.40 -6.00
CA MET A 41 4.77 3.04 -6.43
C MET A 41 3.63 2.03 -6.21
N GLN A 42 2.89 2.16 -5.11
CA GLN A 42 1.71 1.34 -4.84
C GLN A 42 0.63 1.57 -5.90
N ILE A 43 0.34 2.83 -6.23
CA ILE A 43 -0.65 3.19 -7.26
C ILE A 43 -0.24 2.61 -8.62
N ALA A 44 1.04 2.77 -8.99
CA ALA A 44 1.56 2.24 -10.24
C ALA A 44 1.40 0.70 -10.30
N LEU A 45 1.80 -0.02 -9.25
CA LEU A 45 1.68 -1.48 -9.22
C LEU A 45 0.22 -1.93 -9.31
N ILE A 46 -0.69 -1.32 -8.53
CA ILE A 46 -2.10 -1.69 -8.55
C ILE A 46 -2.70 -1.42 -9.94
N GLY A 47 -2.33 -0.31 -10.59
CA GLY A 47 -2.71 -0.02 -11.97
C GLY A 47 -2.19 -1.04 -12.99
N GLU A 48 -0.95 -1.53 -12.83
CA GLU A 48 -0.41 -2.61 -13.66
C GLU A 48 -1.14 -3.94 -13.43
N LEU A 49 -1.50 -4.26 -12.18
CA LEU A 49 -2.25 -5.46 -11.82
C LEU A 49 -3.67 -5.43 -12.40
N GLU A 50 -4.32 -4.27 -12.40
CA GLU A 50 -5.62 -4.04 -13.03
C GLU A 50 -5.52 -4.16 -14.55
N SER A 51 -4.56 -3.46 -15.17
CA SER A 51 -4.34 -3.48 -16.63
C SER A 51 -4.02 -4.89 -17.14
N GLY A 52 -3.22 -5.63 -16.37
CA GLY A 52 -2.88 -7.02 -16.67
C GLY A 52 -3.99 -8.03 -16.33
N ARG A 53 -5.15 -7.58 -15.80
CA ARG A 53 -6.25 -8.42 -15.32
C ARG A 53 -5.80 -9.53 -14.36
N LYS A 54 -4.74 -9.27 -13.59
CA LYS A 54 -4.18 -10.22 -12.62
C LYS A 54 -4.98 -10.26 -11.32
N VAL A 55 -5.80 -9.24 -11.09
CA VAL A 55 -6.63 -9.04 -9.90
C VAL A 55 -8.04 -8.65 -10.34
N LYS A 56 -9.07 -9.03 -9.57
CA LYS A 56 -10.45 -8.65 -9.89
C LYS A 56 -10.65 -7.15 -9.59
N PRO A 57 -11.51 -6.44 -10.34
CA PRO A 57 -11.77 -5.02 -10.09
C PRO A 57 -12.18 -4.71 -8.64
N ALA A 58 -12.99 -5.57 -8.03
CA ALA A 58 -13.40 -5.42 -6.62
C ALA A 58 -12.21 -5.54 -5.63
N ASP A 59 -11.26 -6.43 -5.93
CA ASP A 59 -10.06 -6.60 -5.13
C ASP A 59 -9.08 -5.43 -5.36
N VAL A 60 -9.03 -4.87 -6.58
CA VAL A 60 -8.24 -3.66 -6.93
C VAL A 60 -8.71 -2.45 -6.12
N GLU A 61 -10.00 -2.16 -6.09
CA GLU A 61 -10.55 -1.06 -5.29
C GLU A 61 -10.22 -1.25 -3.81
N THR A 62 -10.37 -2.49 -3.32
CA THR A 62 -10.04 -2.82 -1.94
C THR A 62 -8.54 -2.62 -1.65
N LEU A 63 -7.65 -2.94 -2.60
CA LEU A 63 -6.21 -2.70 -2.47
C LEU A 63 -5.89 -1.22 -2.36
N TYR A 64 -6.49 -0.37 -3.19
CA TYR A 64 -6.31 1.08 -3.09
C TYR A 64 -6.72 1.60 -1.71
N ILE A 65 -7.88 1.19 -1.19
CA ILE A 65 -8.35 1.60 0.13
C ILE A 65 -7.41 1.12 1.23
N ILE A 66 -6.96 -0.13 1.17
CA ILE A 66 -6.06 -0.73 2.17
C ILE A 66 -4.72 0.01 2.22
N PHE A 67 -4.14 0.31 1.07
CA PHE A 67 -2.85 0.98 0.98
C PHE A 67 -2.94 2.47 1.35
N ASP A 68 -3.98 3.17 0.92
CA ASP A 68 -4.21 4.57 1.32
C ASP A 68 -4.33 4.69 2.84
N ASP A 69 -5.14 3.83 3.47
CA ASP A 69 -5.31 3.79 4.93
C ASP A 69 -3.98 3.52 5.67
N ALA A 70 -3.13 2.65 5.11
CA ALA A 70 -1.80 2.36 5.65
C ALA A 70 -0.82 3.53 5.52
N VAL A 71 -0.82 4.22 4.37
CA VAL A 71 0.01 5.41 4.13
C VAL A 71 -0.43 6.55 5.06
N GLN A 72 -1.74 6.77 5.19
CA GLN A 72 -2.30 7.78 6.09
C GLN A 72 -1.95 7.49 7.55
N ALA A 73 -2.08 6.24 8.00
CA ALA A 73 -1.68 5.84 9.34
C ALA A 73 -0.19 6.16 9.59
N ARG A 74 0.68 5.82 8.63
CA ARG A 74 2.11 6.15 8.72
C ARG A 74 2.40 7.64 8.72
N LEU A 75 1.69 8.43 7.91
CA LEU A 75 1.79 9.88 7.90
C LEU A 75 1.39 10.51 9.24
N GLN A 76 0.41 9.93 9.94
CA GLN A 76 -0.01 10.37 11.26
C GLN A 76 0.98 9.97 12.36
N GLU A 77 1.67 8.82 12.21
CA GLU A 77 2.70 8.37 13.13
C GLU A 77 4.03 9.13 12.96
N LEU A 78 4.29 9.71 11.79
CA LEU A 78 5.44 10.59 11.60
C LEU A 78 5.29 11.80 12.54
N PRO A 79 6.36 12.16 13.29
CA PRO A 79 6.32 13.31 14.17
C PRO A 79 6.03 14.55 13.35
N THR A 80 4.77 15.01 13.39
CA THR A 80 4.40 16.31 12.85
C THR A 80 5.17 17.30 13.72
N ALA A 81 6.07 18.09 13.11
CA ALA A 81 6.85 19.10 13.82
C ALA A 81 5.94 19.88 14.79
N PRO A 82 6.40 20.17 16.02
CA PRO A 82 5.57 20.86 17.01
C PRO A 82 5.02 22.14 16.39
N ARG A 83 3.69 22.28 16.38
CA ARG A 83 3.03 23.51 15.94
C ARG A 83 3.58 24.66 16.80
N PRO A 84 4.02 25.78 16.19
CA PRO A 84 4.46 26.96 16.91
C PRO A 84 3.33 27.60 17.72
#